data_AF-A0A923S7V7-F1
#
_entry.id   AF-A0A923S7V7-F1
#
_cell.length_a   1.000
_cell.length_b   1.000
_cell.length_c   1.000
_cell.angle_alpha   90.00
_cell.angle_beta   90.00
_cell.angle_gamma   90.00
#
_symmetry.space_group_name_H-M   'P 1'
#
loop_
_entity.id
_entity.type
_entity.pdbx_description
1 polymer ?
#
loop_
_entity_poly.entity_id
_entity_poly.type
_entity_poly.pdbx_seq_one_letter_code
_entity_poly.pdbx_strand_id
1 'polypeptide(L)'
;MQTIICDACHQPTPAHDVVNYGSMEGGYRKLCGRCFNGAAASRLGLQGFEHVVFEPVRMVDGRGAEHEFRFRSWLCGTGLAIDAFELRDGSPAGYRFQVIGEPDDDPLELLGKLIGKMRRALALTHLEDTDLGLQVNDGLVLLGTVDSDPEEDHGVPMVVVDGSELSWDELGRMVATFEGWQFKLEFRDRSDEV
;
A
#
# COMPACT_ATOMS: atom_id res chain seq x y z
N MET A 1 9.12 -7.04 15.41
CA MET A 1 9.24 -5.76 14.68
C MET A 1 10.68 -5.32 14.65
N GLN A 2 11.30 -5.34 13.48
CA GLN A 2 12.65 -4.82 13.30
C GLN A 2 12.64 -3.28 13.40
N THR A 3 13.59 -2.72 14.14
CA THR A 3 13.79 -1.27 14.25
C THR A 3 15.11 -0.88 13.62
N ILE A 4 15.13 0.33 13.06
CA ILE A 4 16.27 0.95 12.40
C ILE A 4 16.51 2.31 13.05
N ILE A 5 17.76 2.66 13.29
CA ILE A 5 18.12 3.98 13.83
C ILE A 5 18.08 5.01 12.69
N CYS A 6 17.35 6.09 12.88
CA CYS A 6 17.31 7.19 11.92
C CYS A 6 18.66 7.94 11.87
N ASP A 7 19.19 8.15 10.68
CA ASP A 7 20.48 8.84 10.45
C ASP A 7 20.43 10.35 10.74
N ALA A 8 19.27 10.92 11.05
CA ALA A 8 19.10 12.34 11.33
C ALA A 8 18.79 12.63 12.81
N CYS A 9 17.81 11.94 13.40
CA CYS A 9 17.39 12.17 14.79
C CYS A 9 17.88 11.09 15.78
N HIS A 10 18.52 10.03 15.28
CA HIS A 10 19.03 8.89 16.07
C HIS A 10 17.96 8.15 16.89
N GLN A 11 16.68 8.37 16.61
CA GLN A 11 15.59 7.65 17.25
C GLN A 11 15.35 6.29 16.57
N PRO A 12 15.00 5.25 17.34
CA PRO A 12 14.57 3.97 16.78
C PRO A 12 13.26 4.14 16.04
N THR A 13 13.20 3.63 14.81
CA THR A 13 12.06 3.74 13.90
C THR A 13 11.67 2.35 13.41
N PRO A 14 10.37 2.01 13.32
CA PRO A 14 9.95 0.75 12.71
C PRO A 14 10.46 0.64 11.28
N ALA A 15 10.92 -0.54 10.87
CA ALA A 15 11.50 -0.71 9.53
C ALA A 15 10.54 -0.29 8.39
N HIS A 16 9.22 -0.54 8.55
CA HIS A 16 8.20 -0.11 7.58
C HIS A 16 8.01 1.41 7.51
N ASP A 17 8.54 2.20 8.43
CA ASP A 17 8.47 3.67 8.43
C ASP A 17 9.79 4.34 7.99
N VAL A 18 10.78 3.54 7.57
CA VAL A 18 12.07 4.05 7.08
C VAL A 18 12.03 4.35 5.60
N VAL A 19 12.59 5.50 5.23
CA VAL A 19 12.83 5.92 3.86
C VAL A 19 14.33 5.90 3.57
N ASN A 20 14.73 5.20 2.50
CA ASN A 20 16.08 5.30 1.94
C ASN A 20 16.19 6.57 1.10
N TYR A 21 16.77 7.61 1.68
CA TYR A 21 16.84 8.94 1.12
C TYR A 21 18.24 9.27 0.58
N GLY A 22 18.35 9.57 -0.72
CA GLY A 22 19.64 9.89 -1.32
C GLY A 22 19.65 9.76 -2.83
N SER A 23 20.85 9.73 -3.40
CA SER A 23 21.11 9.49 -4.82
C SER A 23 22.33 8.61 -4.98
N MET A 24 22.51 8.03 -6.17
CA MET A 24 23.71 7.22 -6.47
C MET A 24 25.02 8.02 -6.27
N GLU A 25 24.99 9.32 -6.51
CA GLU A 25 26.15 10.22 -6.39
C GLU A 25 26.38 10.68 -4.94
N GLY A 26 25.29 10.95 -4.20
CA GLY A 26 25.32 11.52 -2.85
C GLY A 26 25.32 10.47 -1.73
N GLY A 27 25.18 9.20 -2.06
CA GLY A 27 24.93 8.13 -1.11
C GLY A 27 23.50 8.14 -0.56
N TYR A 28 23.17 7.12 0.22
CA TYR A 28 21.84 6.93 0.80
C TYR A 28 21.89 6.99 2.33
N ARG A 29 20.85 7.59 2.92
CA ARG A 29 20.61 7.67 4.36
C ARG A 29 19.27 7.02 4.70
N LYS A 30 19.17 6.42 5.87
CA LYS A 30 17.92 5.87 6.42
C LYS A 30 17.26 6.91 7.31
N LEU A 31 16.14 7.47 6.86
CA LEU A 31 15.40 8.50 7.59
C LEU A 31 14.05 7.96 8.06
N CYS A 32 13.60 8.35 9.25
CA CYS A 32 12.21 8.16 9.65
C CYS A 32 11.27 9.10 8.89
N GLY A 33 9.97 8.79 8.86
CA GLY A 33 8.97 9.60 8.14
C GLY A 33 9.02 11.09 8.50
N ARG A 34 9.16 11.43 9.79
CA ARG A 34 9.29 12.82 10.25
C ARG A 34 10.53 13.53 9.66
N CYS A 35 11.70 12.90 9.75
CA CYS A 35 12.95 13.51 9.26
C CYS A 35 12.97 13.61 7.74
N PHE A 36 12.43 12.61 7.04
CA PHE A 36 12.26 12.65 5.60
C PHE A 36 11.33 13.79 5.19
N ASN A 37 10.13 13.89 5.78
CA ASN A 37 9.18 14.95 5.43
C ASN A 37 9.71 16.34 5.76
N GLY A 38 10.40 16.52 6.90
CA GLY A 38 11.04 17.80 7.21
C GLY A 38 12.06 18.23 6.15
N ALA A 39 12.86 17.27 5.65
CA ALA A 39 13.82 17.53 4.58
C ALA A 39 13.15 17.79 3.22
N ALA A 40 12.02 17.15 2.93
CA ALA A 40 11.22 17.38 1.73
C ALA A 40 10.51 18.74 1.77
N ALA A 41 9.83 19.06 2.87
CA ALA A 41 9.14 20.34 3.09
C ALA A 41 10.11 21.52 2.95
N SER A 42 11.30 21.41 3.53
CA SER A 42 12.34 22.45 3.43
C SER A 42 12.76 22.70 1.97
N ARG A 43 12.84 21.66 1.14
CA ARG A 43 13.18 21.80 -0.29
C ARG A 43 12.04 22.36 -1.12
N LEU A 44 10.80 22.05 -0.75
CA LEU A 44 9.59 22.58 -1.39
C LEU A 44 9.24 24.00 -0.90
N GLY A 45 9.94 24.52 0.12
CA GLY A 45 9.67 25.85 0.69
C GLY A 45 8.40 25.91 1.54
N LEU A 46 7.82 24.76 1.91
CA LEU A 46 6.59 24.68 2.71
C LEU A 46 6.85 25.20 4.12
N GLN A 47 6.15 26.27 4.50
CA GLN A 47 6.23 26.85 5.84
C GLN A 47 5.19 26.19 6.74
N GLY A 48 5.59 25.83 7.97
CA GLY A 48 4.67 25.28 8.96
C GLY A 48 4.18 23.85 8.67
N PHE A 49 4.85 23.11 7.77
CA PHE A 49 4.53 21.70 7.54
C PHE A 49 4.70 20.88 8.83
N GLU A 50 3.67 20.14 9.21
CA GLU A 50 3.69 19.24 10.35
C GLU A 50 3.59 17.77 9.89
N HIS A 51 4.51 16.94 10.38
CA HIS A 51 4.42 15.50 10.15
C HIS A 51 3.41 14.89 11.15
N VAL A 52 2.28 14.45 10.61
CA VAL A 52 1.21 13.78 11.37
C VAL A 52 1.41 12.27 11.34
N VAL A 53 1.29 11.65 12.51
CA VAL A 53 1.24 10.19 12.70
C VAL A 53 -0.20 9.84 13.03
N PHE A 54 -0.76 8.86 12.33
CA PHE A 54 -2.12 8.40 12.55
C PHE A 54 -2.13 7.09 13.33
N GLU A 55 -3.12 6.94 14.22
CA GLU A 55 -3.36 5.69 14.91
C GLU A 55 -3.86 4.61 13.95
N PRO A 56 -3.49 3.33 14.16
CA PRO A 56 -4.03 2.24 13.37
C PRO A 56 -5.56 2.16 13.47
N VAL A 57 -6.20 1.71 12.40
CA VAL A 57 -7.64 1.45 12.37
C VAL A 57 -7.93 -0.01 12.09
N ARG A 58 -9.04 -0.50 12.63
CA ARG A 58 -9.57 -1.82 12.31
C ARG A 58 -10.79 -1.72 11.44
N MET A 59 -10.86 -2.55 10.42
CA MET A 59 -11.96 -2.59 9.45
C MET A 59 -12.32 -4.03 9.15
N VAL A 60 -13.57 -4.27 8.79
CA VAL A 60 -14.07 -5.59 8.41
C VAL A 60 -14.31 -5.58 6.91
N ASP A 61 -13.87 -6.63 6.21
CA ASP A 61 -14.07 -6.80 4.78
C ASP A 61 -15.45 -7.42 4.44
N GLY A 62 -15.72 -7.56 3.14
CA GLY A 62 -16.96 -8.16 2.63
C GLY A 62 -17.16 -9.63 3.02
N ARG A 63 -16.10 -10.31 3.47
CA ARG A 63 -16.13 -11.70 3.97
C ARG A 63 -16.28 -11.77 5.48
N GLY A 64 -16.28 -10.64 6.18
CA GLY A 64 -16.36 -10.58 7.64
C GLY A 64 -15.01 -10.74 8.36
N ALA A 65 -13.88 -10.71 7.64
CA ALA A 65 -12.55 -10.76 8.24
C ALA A 65 -12.15 -9.38 8.80
N GLU A 66 -11.54 -9.35 9.98
CA GLU A 66 -11.00 -8.12 10.58
C GLU A 66 -9.56 -7.87 10.09
N HIS A 67 -9.31 -6.64 9.67
CA HIS A 67 -8.03 -6.15 9.16
C HIS A 67 -7.56 -4.95 9.99
N GLU A 68 -6.29 -4.95 10.41
CA GLU A 68 -5.66 -3.80 11.09
C GLU A 68 -4.75 -3.04 10.11
N PHE A 69 -5.10 -1.79 9.83
CA PHE A 69 -4.36 -0.92 8.93
C PHE A 69 -3.50 0.07 9.70
N ARG A 70 -2.25 0.17 9.28
CA ARG A 70 -1.32 1.21 9.72
C ARG A 70 -1.15 2.24 8.63
N PHE A 71 -0.78 3.44 9.05
CA PHE A 71 -0.62 4.58 8.16
C PHE A 71 0.80 5.07 8.12
N ARG A 72 1.18 5.62 6.97
CA ARG A 72 2.45 6.31 6.80
C ARG A 72 2.22 7.48 5.85
N SER A 73 2.75 8.65 6.21
CA SER A 73 2.59 9.88 5.44
C SER A 73 3.93 10.38 4.93
N TRP A 74 4.01 10.72 3.65
CA TRP A 74 5.23 11.32 3.11
C TRP A 74 5.01 12.35 2.02
N LEU A 75 5.89 13.37 2.04
CA LEU A 75 5.98 14.32 0.95
C LEU A 75 6.75 13.69 -0.21
N CYS A 76 6.07 13.57 -1.35
CA CYS A 76 6.65 13.10 -2.61
C CYS A 76 6.59 14.22 -3.65
N GLY A 77 7.18 13.98 -4.83
CA GLY A 77 7.20 14.98 -5.90
C GLY A 77 5.81 15.40 -6.39
N THR A 78 4.79 14.55 -6.17
CA THR A 78 3.39 14.79 -6.55
C THR A 78 2.53 15.39 -5.45
N GLY A 79 3.02 15.51 -4.21
CA GLY A 79 2.22 16.06 -3.09
C GLY A 79 2.43 15.35 -1.76
N LEU A 80 1.43 15.43 -0.88
CA LEU A 80 1.39 14.67 0.37
C LEU A 80 0.69 13.33 0.13
N ALA A 81 1.44 12.24 0.21
CA ALA A 81 0.89 10.89 0.14
C ALA A 81 0.54 10.39 1.55
N ILE A 82 -0.60 9.71 1.69
CA ILE A 82 -0.94 8.88 2.84
C ILE A 82 -1.19 7.47 2.34
N ASP A 83 -0.40 6.53 2.86
CA ASP A 83 -0.53 5.11 2.61
C ASP A 83 -1.20 4.43 3.81
N ALA A 84 -2.08 3.47 3.52
CA ALA A 84 -2.58 2.49 4.48
C ALA A 84 -2.14 1.09 4.07
N PHE A 85 -1.69 0.28 5.01
CA PHE A 85 -1.22 -1.07 4.75
C PHE A 85 -1.39 -1.97 5.97
N GLU A 86 -1.58 -3.26 5.72
CA GLU A 86 -1.48 -4.28 6.76
C GLU A 86 -0.03 -4.66 7.01
N LEU A 87 0.26 -5.26 8.17
CA LEU A 87 1.58 -5.80 8.47
C LEU A 87 1.53 -7.31 8.61
N ARG A 88 2.46 -7.99 7.95
CA ARG A 88 2.81 -9.40 8.17
C ARG A 88 4.29 -9.47 8.51
N ASP A 89 4.63 -10.07 9.65
CA ASP A 89 6.00 -10.17 10.16
C ASP A 89 6.77 -8.83 10.26
N GLY A 90 6.03 -7.73 10.40
CA GLY A 90 6.57 -6.37 10.53
C GLY A 90 6.82 -5.65 9.20
N SER A 91 6.51 -6.27 8.07
CA SER A 91 6.58 -5.73 6.72
C SER A 91 5.17 -5.47 6.15
N PRO A 92 4.99 -4.45 5.29
CA PRO A 92 3.74 -4.25 4.56
C PRO A 92 3.36 -5.49 3.75
N ALA A 93 2.12 -5.93 3.85
CA ALA A 93 1.58 -7.13 3.22
C ALA A 93 0.07 -6.96 3.00
N GLY A 94 -0.55 -7.87 2.24
CA GLY A 94 -2.01 -7.90 2.05
C GLY A 94 -2.58 -6.58 1.48
N TYR A 95 -3.68 -6.09 2.04
CA TYR A 95 -4.34 -4.88 1.55
C TYR A 95 -3.44 -3.64 1.70
N ARG A 96 -3.36 -2.88 0.60
CA ARG A 96 -2.60 -1.62 0.52
C ARG A 96 -3.39 -0.57 -0.22
N PHE A 97 -3.40 0.64 0.31
CA PHE A 97 -4.13 1.77 -0.26
C PHE A 97 -3.28 3.04 -0.18
N GLN A 98 -3.50 3.95 -1.13
CA GLN A 98 -2.86 5.27 -1.12
C GLN A 98 -3.85 6.33 -1.60
N VAL A 99 -3.66 7.54 -1.09
CA VAL A 99 -4.16 8.80 -1.66
C VAL A 99 -3.02 9.80 -1.70
N ILE A 100 -3.05 10.70 -2.69
CA ILE A 100 -2.11 11.81 -2.81
C ILE A 100 -2.96 13.09 -2.85
N GLY A 101 -2.70 14.00 -1.91
CA GLY A 101 -3.26 15.35 -1.90
C GLY A 101 -2.20 16.38 -2.24
N GLU A 102 -2.60 17.65 -2.26
CA GLU A 102 -1.64 18.75 -2.40
C GLU A 102 -0.70 18.81 -1.17
N PRO A 103 0.51 19.39 -1.29
CA PRO A 103 1.47 19.41 -0.19
C PRO A 103 0.99 20.10 1.10
N ASP A 104 0.01 20.99 0.99
CA ASP A 104 -0.60 21.78 2.08
C ASP A 104 -2.04 21.38 2.40
N ASP A 105 -2.55 20.29 1.82
CA ASP A 105 -3.85 19.71 2.19
C ASP A 105 -3.88 19.33 3.68
N ASP A 106 -5.05 19.44 4.31
CA ASP A 106 -5.25 18.98 5.69
C ASP A 106 -5.06 17.45 5.76
N PRO A 107 -4.08 16.94 6.54
CA PRO A 107 -3.84 15.51 6.67
C PRO A 107 -5.06 14.72 7.15
N LEU A 108 -5.95 15.32 7.95
CA LEU A 108 -7.18 14.67 8.42
C LEU A 108 -8.24 14.57 7.33
N GLU A 109 -8.37 15.58 6.47
CA GLU A 109 -9.25 15.51 5.30
C GLU A 109 -8.76 14.43 4.32
N LEU A 110 -7.44 14.37 4.09
CA LEU A 110 -6.82 13.37 3.23
C LEU A 110 -6.96 11.95 3.82
N LEU A 111 -6.81 11.80 5.14
CA LEU A 111 -7.13 10.54 5.83
C LEU A 111 -8.60 10.15 5.63
N GLY A 112 -9.54 11.10 5.71
CA GLY A 112 -10.96 10.86 5.45
C GLY A 112 -11.22 10.31 4.03
N LYS A 113 -10.55 10.87 3.02
CA LYS A 113 -10.59 10.37 1.63
C LYS A 113 -10.06 8.93 1.55
N LEU A 114 -8.93 8.65 2.19
CA LEU A 114 -8.33 7.30 2.24
C LEU A 114 -9.25 6.28 2.90
N ILE A 115 -9.82 6.59 4.07
CA ILE A 115 -10.78 5.72 4.76
C ILE A 115 -12.00 5.45 3.89
N GLY A 116 -12.49 6.45 3.17
CA GLY A 116 -13.57 6.28 2.20
C GLY A 116 -13.22 5.27 1.10
N LYS A 117 -12.02 5.40 0.51
CA LYS A 117 -11.49 4.48 -0.50
C LYS A 117 -11.36 3.05 0.05
N MET A 118 -10.76 2.90 1.23
CA MET A 118 -10.61 1.62 1.91
C MET A 118 -11.96 0.92 2.15
N ARG A 119 -12.98 1.66 2.63
CA ARG A 119 -14.32 1.10 2.87
C ARG A 119 -14.97 0.57 1.59
N ARG A 120 -14.83 1.29 0.47
CA ARG A 120 -15.38 0.85 -0.82
C ARG A 120 -14.68 -0.41 -1.31
N ALA A 121 -13.34 -0.41 -1.27
CA ALA A 121 -12.55 -1.55 -1.71
C ALA A 121 -12.82 -2.80 -0.86
N LEU A 122 -12.80 -2.67 0.48
CA LEU A 122 -13.04 -3.78 1.40
C LEU A 122 -14.46 -4.34 1.33
N ALA A 123 -15.45 -3.55 0.89
CA ALA A 123 -16.82 -4.03 0.72
C ALA A 123 -16.99 -4.93 -0.52
N LEU A 124 -16.06 -4.85 -1.47
CA LEU A 124 -16.04 -5.70 -2.65
C LEU A 124 -15.24 -6.97 -2.36
N THR A 125 -15.70 -8.07 -2.93
CA THR A 125 -14.95 -9.32 -2.98
C THR A 125 -14.82 -9.69 -4.45
N HIS A 126 -13.67 -10.22 -4.82
CA HIS A 126 -13.30 -10.65 -6.15
C HIS A 126 -13.04 -12.15 -6.23
N LEU A 127 -12.70 -12.78 -5.11
CA LEU A 127 -12.47 -14.22 -5.03
C LEU A 127 -13.45 -14.92 -4.09
N GLU A 128 -13.69 -16.19 -4.36
CA GLU A 128 -14.51 -17.07 -3.54
C GLU A 128 -13.91 -18.47 -3.44
N ASP A 129 -14.19 -19.17 -2.33
CA ASP A 129 -13.82 -20.56 -2.15
C ASP A 129 -14.86 -21.49 -2.79
N THR A 130 -14.40 -22.34 -3.70
CA THR A 130 -15.23 -23.31 -4.42
C THR A 130 -14.71 -24.74 -4.21
N ASP A 131 -15.42 -25.74 -4.75
CA ASP A 131 -14.94 -27.12 -4.79
C ASP A 131 -13.62 -27.29 -5.59
N LEU A 132 -13.28 -26.31 -6.42
CA LEU A 132 -12.03 -26.24 -7.20
C LEU A 132 -10.94 -25.40 -6.51
N GLY A 133 -11.17 -25.01 -5.25
CA GLY A 133 -10.32 -24.07 -4.50
C GLY A 133 -10.73 -22.61 -4.73
N LEU A 134 -9.81 -21.70 -4.47
CA LEU A 134 -10.00 -20.25 -4.63
C LEU A 134 -10.18 -19.91 -6.11
N GLN A 135 -11.27 -19.23 -6.46
CA GLN A 135 -11.65 -18.87 -7.83
C GLN A 135 -12.08 -17.40 -7.92
N VAL A 136 -12.12 -16.86 -9.14
CA VAL A 136 -12.77 -15.57 -9.41
C VAL A 136 -14.27 -15.74 -9.21
N ASN A 137 -14.89 -14.85 -8.45
CA ASN A 137 -16.32 -14.95 -8.18
C ASN A 137 -17.19 -14.61 -9.41
N ASP A 138 -18.49 -14.82 -9.25
CA ASP A 138 -19.52 -14.51 -10.26
C ASP A 138 -19.59 -13.03 -10.68
N GLY A 139 -18.85 -12.13 -10.03
CA GLY A 139 -18.69 -10.74 -10.46
C GLY A 139 -17.81 -10.57 -11.70
N LEU A 140 -16.98 -11.58 -12.04
CA LEU A 140 -16.10 -11.63 -13.23
C LEU A 140 -15.14 -10.45 -13.35
N VAL A 141 -14.84 -9.79 -12.23
CA VAL A 141 -13.93 -8.66 -12.14
C VAL A 141 -12.88 -8.98 -11.08
N LEU A 142 -11.61 -8.87 -11.46
CA LEU A 142 -10.48 -8.96 -10.56
C LEU A 142 -9.85 -7.57 -10.41
N LEU A 143 -9.92 -7.01 -9.20
CA LEU A 143 -9.15 -5.83 -8.83
C LEU A 143 -8.10 -6.24 -7.79
N GLY A 144 -6.89 -5.75 -7.97
CA GLY A 144 -5.78 -6.10 -7.11
C GLY A 144 -4.60 -5.16 -7.26
N THR A 145 -3.55 -5.43 -6.51
CA THR A 145 -2.29 -4.70 -6.58
C THR A 145 -1.18 -5.65 -7.02
N VAL A 146 -0.33 -5.19 -7.94
CA VAL A 146 0.93 -5.88 -8.23
C VAL A 146 1.93 -5.47 -7.15
N ASP A 147 2.54 -6.45 -6.50
CA ASP A 147 3.55 -6.26 -5.46
C ASP A 147 4.82 -7.08 -5.76
N SER A 148 5.87 -6.86 -4.99
CA SER A 148 7.07 -7.69 -5.05
C SER A 148 7.02 -8.79 -4.00
N ASP A 149 7.32 -10.02 -4.39
CA ASP A 149 7.66 -11.07 -3.45
C ASP A 149 9.13 -10.86 -2.99
N PRO A 150 9.39 -10.65 -1.68
CA PRO A 150 10.75 -10.50 -1.17
C PRO A 150 11.51 -11.83 -1.05
N GLU A 151 10.84 -12.98 -1.08
CA GLU A 151 11.42 -14.31 -0.94
C GLU A 151 11.69 -15.00 -2.29
N GLU A 152 10.96 -14.66 -3.35
CA GLU A 152 11.22 -15.17 -4.70
C GLU A 152 12.29 -14.37 -5.46
N ASP A 153 13.08 -15.08 -6.27
CA ASP A 153 14.07 -14.47 -7.17
C ASP A 153 13.35 -13.51 -8.12
N HIS A 154 13.86 -12.28 -8.26
CA HIS A 154 13.18 -11.05 -8.69
C HIS A 154 12.59 -11.02 -10.13
N GLY A 155 12.30 -12.18 -10.73
CA GLY A 155 11.84 -12.32 -12.12
C GLY A 155 10.33 -12.19 -12.30
N VAL A 156 9.51 -12.45 -11.28
CA VAL A 156 8.04 -12.45 -11.38
C VAL A 156 7.43 -11.73 -10.18
N PRO A 157 6.54 -10.74 -10.38
CA PRO A 157 5.88 -10.06 -9.27
C PRO A 157 4.78 -10.93 -8.66
N MET A 158 4.30 -10.56 -7.48
CA MET A 158 3.12 -11.16 -6.86
C MET A 158 1.87 -10.31 -7.15
N VAL A 159 0.68 -10.90 -7.04
CA VAL A 159 -0.60 -10.17 -7.13
C VAL A 159 -1.32 -10.29 -5.81
N VAL A 160 -1.84 -9.17 -5.30
CA VAL A 160 -2.69 -9.13 -4.12
C VAL A 160 -4.13 -8.85 -4.54
N VAL A 161 -5.04 -9.77 -4.23
CA VAL A 161 -6.49 -9.65 -4.48
C VAL A 161 -7.23 -9.97 -3.19
N ASP A 162 -8.18 -9.14 -2.78
CA ASP A 162 -8.90 -9.28 -1.52
C ASP A 162 -7.96 -9.50 -0.30
N GLY A 163 -6.83 -8.80 -0.27
CA GLY A 163 -5.80 -8.94 0.77
C GLY A 163 -5.02 -10.26 0.74
N SER A 164 -5.35 -11.16 -0.20
CA SER A 164 -4.66 -12.44 -0.40
C SER A 164 -3.53 -12.29 -1.40
N GLU A 165 -2.35 -12.74 -0.99
CA GLU A 165 -1.13 -12.77 -1.79
C GLU A 165 -1.14 -14.02 -2.68
N LEU A 166 -1.06 -13.82 -4.00
CA LEU A 166 -1.20 -14.85 -5.03
C LEU A 166 0.00 -14.81 -5.99
N SER A 167 0.54 -15.99 -6.26
CA SER A 167 1.45 -16.20 -7.38
C SER A 167 0.71 -16.08 -8.73
N TRP A 168 1.45 -15.84 -9.81
CA TRP A 168 0.88 -15.88 -11.16
C TRP A 168 0.40 -17.27 -11.58
N ASP A 169 0.98 -18.33 -11.00
CA ASP A 169 0.51 -19.70 -11.24
C ASP A 169 -0.85 -19.93 -10.61
N GLU A 170 -1.09 -19.43 -9.39
CA GLU A 170 -2.41 -19.47 -8.75
C GLU A 170 -3.43 -18.65 -9.53
N LEU A 171 -3.08 -17.42 -9.90
CA LEU A 171 -3.93 -16.57 -10.73
C LEU A 171 -4.24 -17.24 -12.08
N GLY A 172 -3.24 -17.85 -12.72
CA GLY A 172 -3.38 -18.56 -13.98
C GLY A 172 -4.32 -19.75 -13.90
N ARG A 173 -4.32 -20.50 -12.80
CA ARG A 173 -5.29 -21.58 -12.56
C ARG A 173 -6.72 -21.07 -12.46
N MET A 174 -6.93 -19.91 -11.82
CA MET A 174 -8.25 -19.29 -11.76
C MET A 174 -8.70 -18.83 -13.16
N VAL A 175 -7.80 -18.21 -13.93
CA VAL A 175 -8.07 -17.75 -15.30
C VAL A 175 -8.37 -18.92 -16.25
N ALA A 176 -7.83 -20.12 -16.01
CA ALA A 176 -8.09 -21.29 -16.84
C ALA A 176 -9.58 -21.69 -16.93
N THR A 177 -10.40 -21.26 -15.96
CA THR A 177 -11.86 -21.49 -15.99
C THR A 177 -12.58 -20.66 -17.06
N PHE A 178 -11.93 -19.64 -17.61
CA PHE A 178 -12.47 -18.70 -18.61
C PHE A 178 -12.03 -19.03 -20.05
N GLU A 179 -11.86 -20.32 -20.38
CA GLU A 179 -11.47 -20.74 -21.74
C GLU A 179 -12.42 -20.18 -22.81
N GLY A 180 -11.87 -19.47 -23.80
CA GLY A 180 -12.62 -18.86 -24.90
C GLY A 180 -13.15 -17.44 -24.62
N TRP A 181 -12.91 -16.87 -23.43
CA TRP A 181 -13.32 -15.51 -23.08
C TRP A 181 -12.32 -14.46 -23.55
N GLN A 182 -12.77 -13.21 -23.66
CA GLN A 182 -11.92 -12.04 -23.88
C GLN A 182 -11.67 -11.35 -22.54
N PHE A 183 -10.46 -10.80 -22.34
CA PHE A 183 -10.12 -10.05 -21.12
C PHE A 183 -9.39 -8.74 -21.44
N LYS A 184 -9.39 -7.81 -20.48
CA LYS A 184 -8.63 -6.56 -20.50
C LYS A 184 -7.87 -6.43 -19.20
N LEU A 185 -6.58 -6.11 -19.28
CA LEU A 185 -5.76 -5.73 -18.13
C LEU A 185 -5.51 -4.22 -18.17
N GLU A 186 -5.75 -3.54 -17.06
CA GLU A 186 -5.57 -2.09 -16.92
C GLU A 186 -4.74 -1.80 -15.66
N PHE A 187 -3.65 -1.05 -15.83
CA PHE A 187 -2.81 -0.62 -14.73
C PHE A 187 -3.10 0.83 -14.42
N ARG A 188 -3.32 1.14 -13.13
CA ARG A 188 -3.54 2.49 -12.62
C ARG A 188 -2.56 2.81 -11.50
N ASP A 189 -2.40 4.10 -11.21
CA ASP A 189 -1.61 4.50 -10.05
C ASP A 189 -2.33 4.05 -8.77
N ARG A 190 -1.57 3.72 -7.72
CA ARG A 190 -2.15 3.28 -6.43
C ARG A 190 -3.04 4.36 -5.81
N SER A 191 -2.79 5.63 -6.10
CA SER A 191 -3.59 6.76 -5.62
C SER A 191 -4.95 6.88 -6.32
N ASP A 192 -5.12 6.32 -7.51
CA ASP A 192 -6.35 6.41 -8.30
C ASP A 192 -7.51 5.61 -7.66
N GLU A 193 -8.74 6.03 -7.93
CA GLU A 193 -9.93 5.20 -7.65
C GLU A 193 -10.09 4.14 -8.75
N VAL A 194 -10.43 2.92 -8.33
CA VAL A 194 -10.63 1.74 -9.17
C VAL A 194 -11.94 1.06 -8.81
#